data_AF-A0A2G9T9C4-F1
#
_entry.id   AF-A0A2G9T9C4-F1
#
_cell.length_a   1.000
_cell.length_b   1.000
_cell.length_c   1.000
_cell.angle_alpha   90.00
_cell.angle_beta   90.00
_cell.angle_gamma   90.00
#
_symmetry.space_group_name_H-M   'P 1'
#
loop_
_entity.id
_entity.type
_entity.pdbx_description
1 polymer ?
#
loop_
_entity_poly.entity_id
_entity_poly.type
_entity_poly.pdbx_seq_one_letter_code
_entity_poly.pdbx_strand_id
1 'polypeptide(L)'
;GTYNGRKAFGTPLAYSSSERDAVEYQPYNKYGDNYWMVQLLMDCAKTERGWFDLKGYMVSNHWNAWEPDVRQGKCSGNIGGTAPYSSKNHIAKCGAVNVFTWGSGECVIDHV
;
A
#
# COMPACT_ATOMS: atom_id res chain seq x y z
N GLY A 1 4.74 12.27 -10.41
CA GLY A 1 5.16 13.11 -9.28
C GLY A 1 6.67 13.06 -9.11
N THR A 2 7.26 14.10 -8.53
CA THR A 2 8.63 14.11 -8.03
C THR A 2 8.59 14.13 -6.50
N TYR A 3 9.58 13.52 -5.85
CA TYR A 3 9.79 13.63 -4.41
C TYR A 3 11.23 14.08 -4.17
N ASN A 4 11.42 15.16 -3.41
CA ASN A 4 12.73 15.79 -3.17
C ASN A 4 13.53 16.07 -4.46
N GLY A 5 12.86 16.50 -5.54
CA GLY A 5 13.49 16.80 -6.83
C GLY A 5 13.85 15.58 -7.67
N ARG A 6 13.64 14.35 -7.19
CA ARG A 6 13.84 13.12 -7.95
C ARG A 6 12.55 12.62 -8.57
N LYS A 7 12.63 12.11 -9.80
CA LYS A 7 11.54 11.38 -10.43
C LYS A 7 11.28 10.09 -9.65
N ALA A 8 10.02 9.72 -9.54
CA ALA A 8 9.65 8.43 -8.96
C ALA A 8 10.31 7.28 -9.73
N PHE A 9 10.69 6.23 -9.00
CA PHE A 9 11.20 4.98 -9.54
C PHE A 9 10.24 3.85 -9.14
N GLY A 10 10.02 2.89 -10.06
CA GLY A 10 8.94 1.90 -9.91
C GLY A 10 7.57 2.51 -10.16
N THR A 11 6.56 2.04 -9.44
CA THR A 11 5.19 2.56 -9.54
C THR A 11 5.04 3.79 -8.64
N PRO A 12 4.78 5.00 -9.19
CA PRO A 12 4.63 6.20 -8.37
C PRO A 12 3.35 6.14 -7.53
N LEU A 13 3.45 6.57 -6.28
CA LEU A 13 2.28 6.81 -5.42
C LEU A 13 1.96 8.31 -5.40
N ALA A 14 0.70 8.63 -5.23
CA ALA A 14 0.21 9.99 -4.99
C ALA A 14 -0.01 10.21 -3.50
N TYR A 15 0.39 11.37 -2.98
CA TYR A 15 -0.02 11.79 -1.65
C TYR A 15 -1.56 11.93 -1.63
N SER A 16 -2.20 11.50 -0.55
CA SER A 16 -3.65 11.47 -0.44
C SER A 16 -4.13 11.98 0.92
N SER A 17 -5.34 12.51 0.93
CA SER A 17 -6.05 12.98 2.12
C SER A 17 -7.46 12.38 2.17
N SER A 18 -8.01 12.28 3.38
CA SER A 18 -9.43 11.97 3.61
C SER A 18 -10.33 13.21 3.61
N GLU A 19 -9.77 14.41 3.59
CA GLU A 19 -10.50 15.68 3.63
C GLU A 19 -11.11 16.00 2.26
N ARG A 20 -12.43 16.11 2.19
CA ARG A 20 -13.18 16.22 0.91
C ARG A 20 -12.85 17.44 0.07
N ASP A 21 -12.44 18.52 0.73
CA ASP A 21 -12.11 19.80 0.07
C ASP A 21 -10.61 19.93 -0.26
N ALA A 22 -9.79 18.94 0.11
CA ALA A 22 -8.36 18.93 -0.22
C ALA A 22 -8.14 18.59 -1.70
N VAL A 23 -7.10 19.18 -2.30
CA VAL A 23 -6.69 18.85 -3.69
C VAL A 23 -6.24 17.40 -3.80
N GLU A 24 -5.73 16.84 -2.70
CA GLU A 24 -5.24 15.48 -2.55
C GLU A 24 -6.33 14.50 -2.09
N TYR A 25 -7.59 14.93 -2.04
CA TYR A 25 -8.71 14.07 -1.64
C TYR A 25 -8.74 12.80 -2.50
N GLN A 26 -8.77 11.65 -1.83
CA GLN A 26 -9.00 10.36 -2.48
C GLN A 26 -10.19 9.66 -1.81
N PRO A 27 -11.22 9.25 -2.57
CA PRO A 27 -12.44 8.68 -1.99
C PRO A 27 -12.21 7.39 -1.20
N TYR A 28 -11.14 6.65 -1.53
CA TYR A 28 -10.76 5.41 -0.86
C TYR A 28 -9.78 5.62 0.30
N ASN A 29 -9.24 6.84 0.48
CA ASN A 29 -8.50 7.17 1.69
C ASN A 29 -9.48 7.69 2.76
N LYS A 30 -9.88 6.81 3.66
CA LYS A 30 -10.66 7.15 4.86
C LYS A 30 -9.82 7.06 6.14
N TYR A 31 -8.49 6.99 6.00
CA TYR A 31 -7.56 6.66 7.08
C TYR A 31 -6.83 7.89 7.63
N GLY A 32 -7.10 9.08 7.07
CA GLY A 32 -6.48 10.35 7.45
C GLY A 32 -5.48 10.84 6.40
N ASP A 33 -4.70 11.84 6.78
CA ASP A 33 -3.60 12.36 5.97
C ASP A 33 -2.34 11.49 6.06
N ASN A 34 -1.32 11.84 5.28
CA ASN A 34 -0.01 11.16 5.23
C ASN A 34 -0.01 9.76 4.62
N TYR A 35 -1.08 9.37 3.93
CA TYR A 35 -1.09 8.15 3.13
C TYR A 35 -0.65 8.44 1.70
N TRP A 36 0.24 7.59 1.21
CA TRP A 36 0.62 7.53 -0.20
C TRP A 36 -0.18 6.41 -0.85
N MET A 37 -0.89 6.72 -1.93
CA MET A 37 -1.84 5.81 -2.56
C MET A 37 -1.47 5.54 -4.03
N VAL A 38 -1.70 4.31 -4.46
CA VAL A 38 -1.71 3.92 -5.87
C VAL A 38 -2.90 3.01 -6.14
N GLN A 39 -3.54 3.20 -7.30
CA GLN A 39 -4.53 2.27 -7.82
C GLN A 39 -3.87 1.37 -8.86
N LEU A 40 -3.97 0.06 -8.68
CA LEU A 40 -3.36 -0.93 -9.57
C LEU A 40 -4.45 -1.64 -10.37
N LEU A 41 -4.32 -1.63 -11.70
CA LEU A 41 -5.08 -2.53 -12.55
C LEU A 41 -4.42 -3.90 -12.49
N MET A 42 -5.10 -4.88 -11.89
CA MET A 42 -4.57 -6.24 -11.73
C MET A 42 -5.60 -7.30 -12.14
N ASP A 43 -5.10 -8.37 -12.76
CA ASP A 43 -5.88 -9.59 -13.00
C ASP A 43 -5.85 -10.47 -11.74
N CYS A 44 -6.93 -10.42 -10.95
CA CYS A 44 -7.02 -11.18 -9.70
C CYS A 44 -6.96 -12.70 -9.93
N ALA A 45 -7.25 -13.21 -11.13
CA ALA A 45 -7.15 -14.64 -11.42
C ALA A 45 -5.70 -15.16 -11.48
N LYS A 46 -4.72 -14.24 -11.54
CA LYS A 46 -3.28 -14.55 -11.53
C LYS A 46 -2.63 -14.38 -10.15
N THR A 47 -3.42 -14.16 -9.12
CA THR A 47 -2.97 -14.03 -7.73
C THR A 47 -3.18 -15.34 -6.96
N GLU A 48 -2.49 -15.53 -5.83
CA GLU A 48 -2.70 -16.70 -4.99
C GLU A 48 -3.97 -16.50 -4.15
N ARG A 49 -5.12 -16.98 -4.69
CA ARG A 49 -6.45 -16.84 -4.06
C ARG A 49 -6.82 -15.39 -3.73
N GLY A 50 -6.46 -14.46 -4.60
CA GLY A 50 -6.66 -13.03 -4.40
C GLY A 50 -5.49 -12.30 -3.76
N TRP A 51 -4.48 -13.01 -3.23
CA TRP A 51 -3.37 -12.41 -2.48
C TRP A 51 -2.11 -12.23 -3.34
N PHE A 52 -1.38 -11.13 -3.11
CA PHE A 52 -0.16 -10.79 -3.84
C PHE A 52 0.81 -9.98 -2.97
N ASP A 53 2.10 -10.07 -3.28
CA ASP A 53 3.16 -9.36 -2.56
C ASP A 53 3.44 -7.97 -3.14
N LEU A 54 3.73 -7.02 -2.26
CA LEU A 54 4.28 -5.71 -2.62
C LEU A 54 5.24 -5.21 -1.55
N LYS A 55 6.19 -4.37 -1.95
CA LYS A 55 7.17 -3.80 -1.02
C LYS A 55 7.38 -2.33 -1.30
N GLY A 56 7.36 -1.52 -0.24
CA GLY A 56 7.65 -0.10 -0.29
C GLY A 56 9.11 0.16 -0.71
N TYR A 57 9.29 1.15 -1.58
CA TYR A 57 10.60 1.64 -1.98
C TYR A 57 10.62 3.16 -1.91
N MET A 58 11.59 3.71 -1.19
CA MET A 58 11.75 5.16 -1.05
C MET A 58 13.11 5.59 -1.61
N VAL A 59 13.06 6.60 -2.46
CA VAL A 59 14.22 7.28 -3.02
C VAL A 59 14.33 8.64 -2.33
N SER A 60 15.43 8.89 -1.62
CA SER A 60 15.74 10.20 -1.05
C SER A 60 17.09 10.70 -1.58
N ASN A 61 17.47 11.93 -1.17
CA ASN A 61 18.75 12.53 -1.58
C ASN A 61 19.96 11.86 -0.92
N HIS A 62 19.76 11.12 0.17
CA HIS A 62 20.85 10.54 0.96
C HIS A 62 20.85 9.01 0.96
N TRP A 63 19.71 8.38 0.68
CA TRP A 63 19.57 6.93 0.63
C TRP A 63 18.42 6.52 -0.29
N ASN A 64 18.62 5.40 -0.99
CA ASN A 64 17.54 4.69 -1.66
C ASN A 64 17.41 3.34 -0.96
N ALA A 65 16.24 3.00 -0.44
CA ALA A 65 16.06 1.70 0.16
C ALA A 65 14.64 1.17 0.03
N TRP A 66 14.60 -0.14 -0.08
CA TRP A 66 13.44 -0.94 0.27
C TRP A 66 13.12 -0.71 1.74
N GLU A 67 11.83 -0.76 2.06
CA GLU A 67 11.42 -0.89 3.46
C GLU A 67 12.07 -2.14 4.11
N PRO A 68 12.26 -2.16 5.43
CA PRO A 68 12.77 -3.35 6.10
C PRO A 68 11.86 -4.56 5.86
N ASP A 69 12.40 -5.77 6.05
CA ASP A 69 11.58 -6.98 5.98
C ASP A 69 10.51 -6.96 7.09
N VAL A 70 9.27 -7.24 6.72
CA VAL A 70 8.12 -7.26 7.63
C VAL A 70 7.67 -8.68 7.90
N ARG A 71 6.88 -8.87 8.96
CA ARG A 71 6.18 -10.12 9.24
C ARG A 71 4.69 -9.84 9.35
N GLN A 72 4.00 -9.91 8.22
CA GLN A 72 2.58 -9.61 8.17
C GLN A 72 1.75 -10.74 8.79
N GLY A 73 0.87 -10.37 9.72
CA GLY A 73 -0.05 -11.29 10.39
C GLY A 73 -1.43 -11.33 9.73
N LYS A 74 -2.46 -11.58 10.54
CA LYS A 74 -3.87 -11.44 10.13
C LYS A 74 -4.20 -9.95 9.97
N CYS A 75 -4.71 -9.56 8.81
CA CYS A 75 -5.16 -8.20 8.56
C CYS A 75 -6.54 -7.94 9.19
N SER A 76 -6.74 -6.72 9.65
CA SER A 76 -8.02 -6.19 10.13
C SER A 76 -8.80 -5.53 8.97
N GLY A 77 -9.89 -4.82 9.29
CA GLY A 77 -10.79 -4.23 8.30
C GLY A 77 -11.98 -5.12 7.96
N ASN A 78 -12.88 -4.62 7.11
CA ASN A 78 -14.13 -5.28 6.75
C ASN A 78 -13.91 -6.56 5.95
N ILE A 79 -12.86 -6.61 5.12
CA ILE A 79 -12.46 -7.82 4.40
C ILE A 79 -11.43 -8.61 5.23
N GLY A 80 -10.37 -7.92 5.68
CA GLY A 80 -9.29 -8.49 6.49
C GLY A 80 -8.78 -9.86 6.02
N GLY A 81 -8.40 -10.69 7.01
CA GLY A 81 -8.10 -12.10 6.82
C GLY A 81 -6.62 -12.44 6.89
N THR A 82 -6.30 -13.71 6.64
CA THR A 82 -4.94 -14.24 6.68
C THR A 82 -4.58 -14.75 5.29
N ALA A 83 -3.45 -14.27 4.74
CA ALA A 83 -2.91 -14.80 3.50
C ALA A 83 -2.54 -16.29 3.64
N PRO A 84 -2.66 -17.09 2.57
CA PRO A 84 -2.35 -18.53 2.62
C PRO A 84 -0.85 -18.83 2.66
N TYR A 85 0.00 -17.80 2.68
CA TYR A 85 1.45 -17.89 2.73
C TYR A 85 2.04 -16.75 3.57
N SER A 86 3.30 -16.90 3.96
CA SER A 86 4.09 -15.86 4.62
C SER A 86 5.07 -15.22 3.65
N SER A 87 5.32 -13.94 3.83
CA SER A 87 6.28 -13.16 3.04
C SER A 87 7.07 -12.22 3.94
N LYS A 88 8.25 -11.81 3.46
CA LYS A 88 9.03 -10.72 4.06
C LYS A 88 8.58 -9.32 3.57
N ASN A 89 7.63 -9.31 2.64
CA ASN A 89 6.99 -8.14 2.06
C ASN A 89 5.58 -7.99 2.65
N HIS A 90 4.91 -6.88 2.35
CA HIS A 90 3.47 -6.78 2.56
C HIS A 90 2.70 -7.70 1.62
N ILE A 91 1.60 -8.26 2.10
CA ILE A 91 0.71 -9.11 1.32
C ILE A 91 -0.65 -8.42 1.21
N ALA A 92 -1.00 -7.97 0.02
CA ALA A 92 -2.27 -7.32 -0.26
C ALA A 92 -3.28 -8.28 -0.88
N LYS A 93 -4.54 -7.87 -0.88
CA LYS A 93 -5.65 -8.55 -1.51
C LYS A 93 -6.18 -7.77 -2.70
N CYS A 94 -6.31 -8.43 -3.83
CA CYS A 94 -6.82 -7.88 -5.08
C CYS A 94 -8.30 -7.49 -4.95
N GLY A 95 -8.70 -6.39 -5.60
CA GLY A 95 -10.07 -5.88 -5.53
C GLY A 95 -10.46 -5.23 -4.20
N ALA A 96 -9.47 -4.80 -3.41
CA ALA A 96 -9.66 -4.20 -2.08
C ALA A 96 -8.74 -2.99 -1.88
N VAL A 97 -9.09 -2.13 -0.91
CA VAL A 97 -8.20 -1.12 -0.37
C VAL A 97 -7.32 -1.79 0.67
N ASN A 98 -6.00 -1.72 0.48
CA ASN A 98 -5.02 -2.32 1.37
C ASN A 98 -4.18 -1.19 1.99
N VAL A 99 -4.15 -1.14 3.32
CA VAL A 99 -3.43 -0.10 4.06
C VAL A 99 -2.32 -0.75 4.86
N PHE A 100 -1.12 -0.18 4.75
CA PHE A 100 0.09 -0.66 5.38
C PHE A 100 0.82 0.50 6.07
N THR A 101 1.46 0.19 7.19
CA THR A 101 2.38 1.11 7.88
C THR A 101 3.81 0.72 7.54
N TRP A 102 4.62 1.67 7.06
CA TRP A 102 5.99 1.43 6.61
C TRP A 102 6.81 0.65 7.65
N GLY A 103 7.37 -0.48 7.25
CA GLY A 103 8.20 -1.33 8.11
C GLY A 103 7.47 -2.03 9.25
N SER A 104 6.13 -2.01 9.28
CA SER A 104 5.29 -2.73 10.23
C SER A 104 4.67 -3.98 9.60
N GLY A 105 4.35 -4.99 10.40
CA GLY A 105 3.55 -6.14 9.95
C GLY A 105 2.04 -5.91 9.96
N GLU A 106 1.60 -4.70 10.33
CA GLU A 106 0.19 -4.34 10.43
C GLU A 106 -0.44 -4.07 9.05
N CYS A 107 -1.69 -4.48 8.91
CA CYS A 107 -2.46 -4.29 7.68
C CYS A 107 -3.96 -4.16 7.96
N VAL A 108 -4.61 -3.28 7.19
CA VAL A 108 -6.07 -3.15 7.11
C VAL A 108 -6.49 -3.45 5.67
N ILE A 109 -7.52 -4.27 5.49
CA ILE A 109 -8.07 -4.59 4.17
C ILE A 109 -9.58 -4.32 4.18
N ASP A 110 -9.99 -3.37 3.35
CA ASP A 110 -11.36 -2.90 3.22
C ASP A 110 -11.87 -2.98 1.77
N HIS A 111 -13.18 -2.84 1.62
CA HIS A 111 -13.79 -2.69 0.30
C HIS A 111 -13.33 -1.39 -0.37
N VAL A 112 -13.27 -1.44 -1.71
CA VAL A 112 -13.32 -0.23 -2.55
C VAL A 112 -14.69 0.43 -2.40
#